data_AF-A0A9D0GA48-F1
#
_entry.id   AF-A0A9D0GA48-F1
#
_cell.length_a   1.000
_cell.length_b   1.000
_cell.length_c   1.000
_cell.angle_alpha   90.00
_cell.angle_beta   90.00
_cell.angle_gamma   90.00
#
_symmetry.space_group_name_H-M   'P 1'
#
loop_
_entity.id
_entity.type
_entity.pdbx_description
1 polymer ?
#
loop_
_entity_poly.entity_id
_entity_poly.type
_entity_poly.pdbx_seq_one_letter_code
_entity_poly.pdbx_strand_id
1 'polypeptide(L)'
;MVERIDLAPVDRVEITTLMDNYSDLLLPSTTTMKRFALADREGKAAEPPLAGHGLSLLIETYQDGTKHTTLMDTGFPTVGVQHNWRVLGFDPEAVDVVFLSHGHVDHFAALGEFLKAR
;
A
#
# COMPACT_ATOMS: atom_id res chain seq x y z
N MET A 1 10.84 16.82 -28.98
CA MET A 1 11.92 16.78 -27.97
C MET A 1 11.25 16.42 -26.65
N VAL A 2 11.78 15.43 -25.93
CA VAL A 2 11.30 15.12 -24.57
C VAL A 2 12.01 16.09 -23.63
N GLU A 3 11.25 16.84 -22.84
CA GLU A 3 11.79 17.70 -21.80
C GLU A 3 12.49 16.83 -20.75
N ARG A 4 13.73 17.18 -20.41
CA ARG A 4 14.46 16.45 -19.37
C ARG A 4 14.04 17.00 -18.02
N ILE A 5 13.31 16.16 -17.27
CA ILE A 5 12.95 16.46 -15.88
C ILE A 5 14.10 15.95 -15.00
N ASP A 6 14.79 16.86 -14.31
CA ASP A 6 15.77 16.49 -13.29
C ASP A 6 15.02 16.16 -11.99
N LEU A 7 15.03 14.88 -11.59
CA LEU A 7 14.35 14.42 -10.38
C LEU A 7 15.17 14.76 -9.14
N ALA A 8 14.53 15.34 -8.13
CA ALA A 8 15.16 15.56 -6.84
C ALA A 8 15.33 14.22 -6.08
N PRO A 9 16.47 13.99 -5.40
CA PRO A 9 16.65 12.80 -4.57
C PRO A 9 15.73 12.84 -3.35
N VAL A 10 15.39 11.65 -2.84
CA VAL A 10 14.62 11.45 -1.60
C VAL A 10 15.51 10.81 -0.54
N ASP A 11 15.27 11.14 0.72
CA ASP A 11 16.05 10.64 1.86
C ASP A 11 15.66 9.20 2.22
N ARG A 12 14.38 8.88 2.05
CA ARG A 12 13.80 7.59 2.41
C ARG A 12 12.56 7.31 1.57
N VAL A 13 12.37 6.03 1.26
CA VAL A 13 11.12 5.50 0.69
C VAL A 13 10.64 4.37 1.60
N GLU A 14 9.37 4.44 1.98
CA GLU A 14 8.66 3.37 2.66
C GLU A 14 7.56 2.86 1.72
N ILE A 15 7.47 1.55 1.54
CA ILE A 15 6.46 0.93 0.69
C ILE A 15 5.67 -0.06 1.54
N THR A 16 4.37 0.18 1.64
CA THR A 16 3.44 -0.74 2.29
C THR A 16 2.61 -1.44 1.23
N THR A 17 2.70 -2.77 1.18
CA THR A 17 1.87 -3.59 0.30
C THR A 17 0.46 -3.70 0.89
N LEU A 18 -0.51 -3.02 0.27
CA LEU A 18 -1.93 -3.10 0.63
C LEU A 18 -2.62 -4.29 -0.05
N MET A 19 -2.14 -4.70 -1.22
CA MET A 19 -2.58 -5.92 -1.91
C MET A 19 -1.46 -6.47 -2.78
N ASP A 20 -1.30 -7.79 -2.78
CA ASP A 20 -0.42 -8.56 -3.67
C ASP A 20 -1.01 -9.97 -3.85
N ASN A 21 -0.52 -10.69 -4.84
CA ASN A 21 -0.96 -12.04 -5.19
C ASN A 21 -0.64 -13.07 -4.11
N TYR A 22 0.33 -12.79 -3.23
CA TYR A 22 0.80 -13.71 -2.20
C TYR A 22 1.05 -13.01 -0.87
N SER A 23 0.79 -13.74 0.22
CA SER A 23 1.15 -13.35 1.58
C SER A 23 1.78 -14.54 2.28
N ASP A 24 2.98 -14.35 2.84
CA ASP A 24 3.65 -15.33 3.69
C ASP A 24 3.76 -14.76 5.10
N LEU A 25 2.85 -15.23 5.96
CA LEU A 25 2.67 -14.72 7.31
C LEU A 25 3.71 -15.25 8.30
N LEU A 26 4.47 -16.28 7.94
CA LEU A 26 5.45 -16.92 8.83
C LEU A 26 6.86 -16.36 8.63
N LEU A 27 7.08 -15.55 7.60
CA LEU A 27 8.37 -14.90 7.41
C LEU A 27 8.65 -13.91 8.53
N PRO A 28 9.84 -13.94 9.14
CA PRO A 28 10.22 -12.94 10.13
C PRO A 28 10.50 -11.59 9.47
N SER A 29 10.35 -10.52 10.26
CA SER A 29 10.85 -9.21 9.87
C SER A 29 12.37 -9.20 9.78
N THR A 30 12.91 -8.38 8.90
CA THR A 30 14.35 -8.10 8.78
C THR A 30 14.64 -6.65 9.19
N THR A 31 15.89 -6.21 9.01
CA THR A 31 16.28 -4.81 9.19
C THR A 31 15.61 -3.87 8.19
N THR A 32 15.26 -4.37 7.00
CA THR A 32 14.73 -3.56 5.89
C THR A 32 13.25 -3.83 5.63
N MET A 33 12.76 -5.05 5.90
CA MET A 33 11.39 -5.45 5.64
C MET A 33 10.65 -5.74 6.94
N LYS A 34 9.55 -5.04 7.19
CA LYS A 34 8.62 -5.36 8.28
C LYS A 34 7.53 -6.27 7.77
N ARG A 35 7.24 -7.32 8.54
CA ARG A 35 6.17 -8.29 8.26
C ARG A 35 5.02 -8.05 9.22
N PHE A 36 3.81 -8.39 8.78
CA PHE A 36 2.61 -8.27 9.61
C PHE A 36 2.76 -9.14 10.87
N ALA A 37 2.45 -8.57 12.04
CA ALA A 37 2.53 -9.30 13.30
C ALA A 37 1.32 -10.23 13.44
N LEU A 38 1.57 -11.51 13.69
CA LEU A 38 0.51 -12.52 13.87
C LEU A 38 -0.28 -12.38 15.18
N ALA A 39 0.19 -11.56 16.10
CA ALA A 39 -0.49 -11.27 17.36
C ALA A 39 -0.32 -9.80 17.74
N ASP A 40 -1.31 -9.28 18.49
CA ASP A 40 -1.23 -7.96 19.11
C ASP A 40 -0.23 -7.94 20.28
N ARG A 41 -0.08 -6.78 20.94
CA ARG A 41 0.86 -6.61 22.06
C ARG A 41 0.45 -7.41 23.29
N GLU A 42 -0.81 -7.80 23.37
CA GLU A 42 -1.43 -8.60 24.42
C GLU A 42 -1.40 -10.12 24.11
N GLY A 43 -0.84 -10.51 22.95
CA GLY A 43 -0.69 -11.90 22.53
C GLY A 43 -1.95 -12.53 21.92
N LYS A 44 -2.96 -11.74 21.59
CA LYS A 44 -4.15 -12.24 20.87
C LYS A 44 -3.84 -12.31 19.38
N ALA A 45 -4.33 -13.37 18.73
CA ALA A 45 -4.17 -13.56 17.30
C ALA A 45 -4.73 -12.35 16.52
N ALA A 46 -3.89 -11.78 15.66
CA ALA A 46 -4.29 -10.69 14.78
C ALA A 46 -4.98 -11.26 13.54
N GLU A 47 -5.90 -10.47 12.98
CA GLU A 47 -6.52 -10.79 11.71
C GLU A 47 -5.54 -10.47 10.57
N PRO A 48 -5.10 -11.46 9.77
CA PRO A 48 -4.06 -11.23 8.79
C PRO A 48 -4.58 -10.50 7.53
N PRO A 49 -3.69 -9.81 6.81
CA PRO A 49 -4.01 -9.31 5.48
C PRO A 49 -4.27 -10.48 4.51
N LEU A 50 -5.19 -10.25 3.58
CA LEU A 50 -5.55 -11.17 2.52
C LEU A 50 -4.65 -10.94 1.29
N ALA A 51 -4.33 -12.04 0.60
CA ALA A 51 -3.75 -12.00 -0.73
C ALA A 51 -4.85 -12.12 -1.80
N GLY A 52 -4.66 -11.49 -2.94
CA GLY A 52 -5.66 -11.43 -4.01
C GLY A 52 -4.98 -11.13 -5.34
N HIS A 53 -5.60 -11.54 -6.45
CA HIS A 53 -5.09 -11.21 -7.77
C HIS A 53 -5.18 -9.70 -8.00
N GLY A 54 -4.03 -9.01 -7.93
CA GLY A 54 -3.95 -7.57 -8.11
C GLY A 54 -2.84 -6.94 -7.27
N LEU A 55 -2.61 -5.64 -7.47
CA LEU A 55 -1.58 -4.88 -6.79
C LEU A 55 -2.16 -3.60 -6.19
N SER A 56 -1.74 -3.28 -4.97
CA SER A 56 -1.92 -1.94 -4.39
C SER A 56 -0.78 -1.65 -3.43
N LEU A 57 -0.06 -0.56 -3.66
CA LEU A 57 1.10 -0.15 -2.89
C LEU A 57 0.89 1.28 -2.38
N LEU A 58 1.05 1.47 -1.07
CA LEU A 58 1.20 2.79 -0.49
C LEU A 58 2.69 3.14 -0.48
N ILE A 59 3.07 4.16 -1.24
CA ILE A 59 4.45 4.61 -1.39
C ILE A 59 4.59 5.95 -0.69
N GLU A 60 5.36 5.97 0.39
CA GLU A 60 5.68 7.17 1.15
C GLU A 60 7.12 7.59 0.88
N THR A 61 7.31 8.75 0.28
CA THR A 61 8.63 9.35 0.04
C THR A 61 8.87 10.47 1.03
N TYR A 62 10.08 10.53 1.58
CA TYR A 62 10.49 11.55 2.53
C TYR A 62 11.62 12.39 1.94
N GLN A 63 11.46 13.71 1.99
CA GLN A 63 12.46 14.69 1.54
C GLN A 63 12.46 15.89 2.49
N ASP A 64 13.60 16.19 3.10
CA ASP A 64 13.80 17.36 3.98
C ASP A 64 12.73 17.46 5.10
N GLY A 65 12.32 16.31 5.63
CA GLY A 65 11.28 16.22 6.67
C GLY A 65 9.84 16.30 6.17
N THR A 66 9.62 16.52 4.87
CA THR A 66 8.31 16.46 4.22
C THR A 66 8.01 15.02 3.77
N LYS A 67 6.76 14.57 3.96
CA LYS A 67 6.27 13.27 3.50
C LYS A 67 5.30 13.48 2.33
N HIS A 68 5.47 12.73 1.26
CA HIS A 68 4.50 12.61 0.17
C HIS A 68 4.02 11.16 0.07
N THR A 69 2.72 10.98 -0.06
CA THR A 69 2.06 9.68 -0.04
C THR A 69 1.39 9.43 -1.39
N THR A 70 1.86 8.42 -2.11
CA THR A 70 1.27 7.99 -3.38
C THR A 70 0.63 6.62 -3.22
N LEU A 71 -0.62 6.48 -3.66
CA LEU A 71 -1.24 5.16 -3.83
C LEU A 71 -1.03 4.69 -5.27
N MET A 72 -0.16 3.70 -5.45
CA MET A 72 0.04 3.03 -6.73
C MET A 72 -0.90 1.83 -6.83
N ASP A 73 -1.83 1.87 -7.77
CA ASP A 73 -2.91 0.92 -7.94
C ASP A 73 -3.80 0.74 -6.69
N THR A 74 -4.97 0.16 -6.90
CA THR A 74 -6.01 0.01 -5.87
C THR A 74 -6.39 -1.45 -5.64
N GLY A 75 -5.84 -2.39 -6.43
CA GLY A 75 -5.95 -3.82 -6.19
C GLY A 75 -7.32 -4.44 -6.49
N PHE A 76 -7.37 -5.76 -6.30
CA PHE A 76 -8.55 -6.61 -6.43
C PHE A 76 -8.35 -7.90 -5.58
N PRO A 77 -9.43 -8.56 -5.12
CA PRO A 77 -10.82 -8.10 -5.14
C PRO A 77 -11.06 -6.98 -4.14
N THR A 78 -12.00 -6.08 -4.46
CA THR A 78 -12.32 -4.89 -3.65
C THR A 78 -12.58 -5.21 -2.18
N VAL A 79 -13.25 -6.33 -1.89
CA VAL A 79 -13.52 -6.77 -0.50
C VAL A 79 -12.23 -7.11 0.27
N GLY A 80 -11.25 -7.71 -0.41
CA GLY A 80 -9.95 -8.03 0.17
C GLY A 80 -9.11 -6.78 0.40
N VAL A 81 -9.19 -5.83 -0.54
CA VAL A 81 -8.53 -4.53 -0.41
C VAL A 81 -9.08 -3.74 0.79
N GLN A 82 -10.40 -3.62 0.93
CA GLN A 82 -11.03 -2.93 2.06
C GLN A 82 -10.71 -3.60 3.40
N HIS A 83 -10.67 -4.94 3.42
CA HIS A 83 -10.19 -5.70 4.59
C HIS A 83 -8.75 -5.32 4.95
N ASN A 84 -7.85 -5.32 3.96
CA ASN A 84 -6.45 -4.99 4.15
C ASN A 84 -6.27 -3.55 4.66
N TRP A 85 -7.04 -2.60 4.15
CA TRP A 85 -7.01 -1.22 4.65
C TRP A 85 -7.29 -1.16 6.14
N ARG A 86 -8.34 -1.84 6.60
CA ARG A 86 -8.70 -1.89 8.02
C ARG A 86 -7.62 -2.54 8.88
N VAL A 87 -7.12 -3.72 8.50
CA VAL A 87 -6.15 -4.45 9.35
C VAL A 87 -4.74 -3.84 9.32
N LEU A 88 -4.39 -3.11 8.25
CA LEU A 88 -3.12 -2.38 8.13
C LEU A 88 -3.20 -0.94 8.65
N GLY A 89 -4.39 -0.46 9.01
CA GLY A 89 -4.59 0.92 9.47
C GLY A 89 -4.34 1.96 8.38
N PHE A 90 -4.64 1.63 7.13
CA PHE A 90 -4.52 2.56 6.01
C PHE A 90 -5.52 3.70 6.15
N ASP A 91 -5.03 4.92 5.98
CA ASP A 91 -5.83 6.15 5.96
C ASP A 91 -5.89 6.72 4.52
N PRO A 92 -7.05 6.62 3.83
CA PRO A 92 -7.22 7.16 2.49
C PRO A 92 -7.01 8.68 2.39
N GLU A 93 -7.25 9.43 3.47
CA GLU A 93 -7.10 10.89 3.49
C GLU A 93 -5.64 11.34 3.37
N ALA A 94 -4.72 10.49 3.84
CA ALA A 94 -3.29 10.77 3.81
C ALA A 94 -2.67 10.69 2.42
N VAL A 95 -3.40 10.21 1.39
CA VAL A 95 -2.89 10.02 0.02
C VAL A 95 -2.90 11.34 -0.75
N ASP A 96 -1.77 11.77 -1.27
CA ASP A 96 -1.67 12.99 -2.10
C ASP A 96 -2.03 12.72 -3.56
N VAL A 97 -1.59 11.57 -4.08
CA VAL A 97 -1.70 11.22 -5.50
C VAL A 97 -2.06 9.74 -5.66
N VAL A 98 -2.93 9.45 -6.63
CA VAL A 98 -3.17 8.09 -7.11
C VAL A 98 -2.52 7.91 -8.46
N PHE A 99 -1.75 6.84 -8.61
CA PHE A 99 -1.11 6.43 -9.85
C PHE A 99 -1.64 5.06 -10.26
N LEU A 100 -2.27 4.96 -11.43
CA LEU A 100 -2.64 3.68 -12.02
C LEU A 100 -1.54 3.23 -12.97
N SER A 101 -0.96 2.06 -12.73
CA SER A 101 0.11 1.49 -13.55
C SER A 101 -0.36 1.16 -14.96
N HIS A 102 -1.58 0.62 -15.08
CA HIS A 102 -2.27 0.35 -16.35
C HIS A 102 -3.76 0.06 -16.14
N GLY A 103 -4.50 -0.20 -17.23
CA GLY A 103 -5.96 -0.30 -17.25
C GLY A 103 -6.56 -1.69 -17.06
N HIS A 104 -5.90 -2.62 -16.37
CA HIS A 104 -6.51 -3.91 -16.02
C HIS A 104 -7.27 -3.82 -14.69
N VAL A 105 -8.36 -4.59 -14.58
CA VAL A 105 -9.32 -4.53 -13.47
C VAL A 105 -8.65 -4.80 -12.12
N ASP A 106 -7.68 -5.70 -12.08
CA ASP A 106 -6.95 -6.06 -10.87
C ASP A 106 -6.06 -4.93 -10.30
N HIS A 107 -5.94 -3.82 -11.03
CA HIS A 107 -5.20 -2.62 -10.61
C HIS A 107 -6.11 -1.44 -10.24
N PHE A 108 -7.32 -1.33 -10.80
CA PHE A 108 -8.21 -0.18 -10.54
C PHE A 108 -9.55 -0.53 -9.88
N ALA A 109 -9.86 -1.80 -9.64
CA ALA A 109 -11.19 -2.22 -9.18
C ALA A 109 -11.64 -1.56 -7.86
N ALA A 110 -10.72 -1.28 -6.93
CA ALA A 110 -11.06 -0.62 -5.67
C ALA A 110 -10.99 0.91 -5.72
N LEU A 111 -10.68 1.53 -6.86
CA LEU A 111 -10.59 2.99 -6.98
C LEU A 111 -11.89 3.68 -6.57
N GLY A 112 -13.04 3.12 -6.96
CA GLY A 112 -14.34 3.67 -6.57
C GLY A 112 -14.59 3.63 -5.05
N GLU A 113 -14.10 2.60 -4.36
CA GLU A 113 -14.21 2.50 -2.90
C GLU A 113 -13.20 3.41 -2.20
N PHE A 114 -12.00 3.55 -2.75
CA PHE A 114 -11.01 4.50 -2.25
C PHE A 114 -11.56 5.93 -2.26
N LEU A 115 -12.14 6.36 -3.38
CA LEU A 115 -12.72 7.70 -3.52
C LEU A 115 -13.90 7.97 -2.59
N LYS A 116 -14.65 6.94 -2.18
CA LYS A 116 -15.75 7.07 -1.20
C LYS A 116 -15.26 7.13 0.25
N ALA A 117 -14.04 6.65 0.50
CA ALA A 117 -13.44 6.59 1.83
C ALA A 117 -12.54 7.81 2.14
N ARG A 118 -12.48 8.77 1.21
CA ARG A 118 -11.92 10.12 1.38
C ARG A 118 -13.03 11.16 1.59
#